data_AF-A0A1C4C178-F1
#
_entry.id   AF-A0A1C4C178-F1
#
_cell.length_a   1.000
_cell.length_b   1.000
_cell.length_c   1.000
_cell.angle_alpha   90.00
_cell.angle_beta   90.00
_cell.angle_gamma   90.00
#
_symmetry.space_group_name_H-M   'P 1'
#
loop_
_entity.id
_entity.type
_entity.pdbx_description
1 polymer ?
#
loop_
_entity_poly.entity_id
_entity_poly.type
_entity_poly.pdbx_seq_one_letter_code
_entity_poly.pdbx_strand_id
1 'polypeptide(L)'
;MKTVDTDLVEIKGDELFGAKEFLAQLQNIKAFDITTNTELAQAKKQRAVVAKVKPFIKKLHKQYQSEKEAEFRTNNPEFALIEELTNDLLQDFDNEIKPYVASIKEQRLQRIQPIIDEIAGNYNVDTYTAPTEYANEEYWTQTNNPASKLDKKIVDDVRIREFEKRKQLAETAIDHRKDKKLKDTIKSIIDSIDRTALYDGNDVIKLLIPLGEFIKEDN
;
A
#
# COMPACT_ATOMS: atom_id res chain seq x y z
N MET A 1 -42.74 55.12 0.21
CA MET A 1 -42.42 53.69 -0.04
C MET A 1 -41.20 53.36 0.80
N LYS A 2 -41.29 52.31 1.64
CA LYS A 2 -40.42 52.08 2.80
C LYS A 2 -38.95 51.89 2.40
N THR A 3 -38.06 52.67 3.00
CA THR A 3 -36.62 52.44 3.03
C THR A 3 -36.35 51.15 3.79
N VAL A 4 -35.88 50.13 3.08
CA VAL A 4 -35.48 48.86 3.69
C VAL A 4 -34.05 49.04 4.18
N ASP A 5 -33.91 49.23 5.49
CA ASP A 5 -32.65 49.07 6.21
C ASP A 5 -32.10 47.69 5.86
N THR A 6 -30.98 47.67 5.15
CA THR A 6 -30.26 46.44 4.87
C THR A 6 -29.04 46.44 5.77
N ASP A 7 -29.23 45.86 6.97
CA ASP A 7 -28.17 45.47 7.90
C ASP A 7 -27.22 44.49 7.19
N LEU A 8 -26.33 45.04 6.37
CA LEU A 8 -25.21 44.33 5.76
C LEU A 8 -24.12 44.22 6.82
N VAL A 9 -24.02 43.03 7.41
CA VAL A 9 -23.02 42.70 8.42
C VAL A 9 -21.61 42.83 7.83
N GLU A 10 -20.90 43.87 8.27
CA GLU A 10 -19.50 44.13 7.97
C GLU A 10 -18.65 43.45 9.06
N ILE A 11 -17.88 42.41 8.72
CA ILE A 11 -16.90 41.84 9.65
C ILE A 11 -15.68 42.76 9.62
N LYS A 12 -15.54 43.63 10.63
CA LYS A 12 -14.36 44.47 10.87
C LYS A 12 -13.57 43.95 12.07
N GLY A 13 -12.26 43.77 11.89
CA GLY A 13 -11.26 43.87 12.96
C GLY A 13 -10.74 42.58 13.59
N ASP A 14 -9.42 42.55 13.78
CA ASP A 14 -8.53 41.45 14.19
C ASP A 14 -8.38 41.28 15.72
N GLU A 15 -9.40 41.52 16.56
CA GLU A 15 -9.27 41.32 18.01
C GLU A 15 -10.45 40.54 18.59
N LEU A 16 -10.16 39.74 19.62
CA LEU A 16 -11.11 38.95 20.43
C LEU A 16 -12.22 39.78 21.10
N PHE A 17 -12.27 41.10 20.89
CA PHE A 17 -13.41 41.94 21.23
C PHE A 17 -14.56 41.67 20.26
N GLY A 18 -15.66 41.12 20.79
CA GLY A 18 -16.83 40.84 19.99
C GLY A 18 -17.19 39.37 19.88
N ALA A 19 -16.46 38.42 20.47
CA ALA A 19 -16.75 36.99 20.30
C ALA A 19 -18.18 36.60 20.75
N LYS A 20 -18.69 37.25 21.81
CA LYS A 20 -20.07 37.07 22.28
C LYS A 20 -21.08 37.72 21.34
N GLU A 21 -20.78 38.93 20.86
CA GLU A 21 -21.59 39.67 19.90
C GLU A 21 -21.65 38.96 18.55
N PHE A 22 -20.54 38.38 18.10
CA PHE A 22 -20.38 37.61 16.88
C PHE A 22 -21.04 36.24 16.98
N LEU A 23 -20.95 35.57 18.13
CA LEU A 23 -21.74 34.36 18.42
C LEU A 23 -23.24 34.66 18.36
N ALA A 24 -23.69 35.74 19.00
CA ALA A 24 -25.08 36.17 18.96
C ALA A 24 -25.54 36.50 17.52
N GLN A 25 -24.68 37.15 16.72
CA GLN A 25 -24.94 37.40 15.30
C GLN A 25 -25.12 36.11 14.51
N LEU A 26 -24.24 35.11 14.68
CA LEU A 26 -24.35 33.82 14.00
C LEU A 26 -25.60 33.05 14.42
N GLN A 27 -25.97 33.09 15.70
CA GLN A 27 -27.18 32.46 16.23
C GLN A 27 -28.47 33.11 15.71
N ASN A 28 -28.42 34.39 15.33
CA ASN A 28 -29.55 35.12 14.77
C ASN A 28 -29.76 34.87 13.27
N ILE A 29 -28.84 34.18 12.58
CA ILE A 29 -29.00 33.82 11.17
C ILE A 29 -30.06 32.71 11.04
N LYS A 30 -31.18 33.04 10.41
CA LYS A 30 -32.26 32.09 10.13
C LYS A 30 -32.09 31.42 8.78
N ALA A 31 -32.68 30.23 8.61
CA ALA A 31 -32.78 29.60 7.30
C ALA A 31 -33.57 30.50 6.35
N PHE A 32 -33.06 30.67 5.12
CA PHE A 32 -33.73 31.44 4.09
C PHE A 32 -34.84 30.63 3.43
N ASP A 33 -36.01 31.24 3.28
CA ASP A 33 -37.03 30.79 2.34
C ASP A 33 -36.79 31.54 1.02
N ILE A 34 -36.40 30.82 -0.04
CA ILE A 34 -35.96 31.43 -1.30
C ILE A 34 -37.09 31.29 -2.31
N THR A 35 -37.82 32.38 -2.54
CA THR A 35 -38.94 32.45 -3.48
C THR A 35 -38.68 33.41 -4.64
N THR A 36 -37.69 34.31 -4.51
CA THR A 36 -37.32 35.29 -5.54
C THR A 36 -35.82 35.36 -5.84
N ASN A 37 -35.47 35.90 -7.02
CA ASN A 37 -34.06 36.13 -7.41
C ASN A 37 -33.33 37.11 -6.48
N THR A 38 -34.05 38.08 -5.89
CA THR A 38 -33.49 39.03 -4.93
C THR A 38 -33.12 38.34 -3.61
N GLU A 39 -34.00 37.46 -3.12
CA GLU A 39 -33.74 36.63 -1.93
C GLU A 39 -32.57 35.66 -2.16
N LEU A 40 -32.47 35.08 -3.36
CA LEU A 40 -31.34 34.23 -3.74
C LEU A 40 -30.00 35.00 -3.69
N ALA A 41 -29.97 36.24 -4.15
CA ALA A 41 -28.77 37.08 -4.10
C ALA A 41 -28.37 37.42 -2.65
N GLN A 42 -29.34 37.74 -1.79
CA GLN A 42 -29.12 38.00 -0.37
C GLN A 42 -28.63 36.75 0.39
N ALA A 43 -29.26 35.59 0.13
CA ALA A 43 -28.86 34.31 0.71
C ALA A 43 -27.43 33.92 0.33
N LYS A 44 -27.05 34.10 -0.95
CA LYS A 44 -25.66 33.89 -1.39
C LYS A 44 -24.66 34.80 -0.68
N LYS A 45 -25.03 36.07 -0.48
CA LYS A 45 -24.17 37.06 0.20
C LYS A 45 -23.96 36.70 1.67
N GLN A 46 -25.02 36.37 2.41
CA GLN A 46 -24.89 35.93 3.80
C GLN A 46 -24.16 34.59 3.93
N ARG A 47 -24.42 33.62 3.03
CA ARG A 47 -23.65 32.35 2.98
C ARG A 47 -22.15 32.60 2.81
N ALA A 48 -21.77 33.55 1.95
CA ALA A 48 -20.37 33.90 1.76
C ALA A 48 -19.72 34.51 3.01
N VAL A 49 -20.47 35.28 3.81
CA VAL A 49 -20.02 35.81 5.10
C VAL A 49 -19.81 34.68 6.11
N VAL A 50 -20.80 33.79 6.28
CA VAL A 50 -20.71 32.63 7.18
C VAL A 50 -19.58 31.68 6.79
N ALA A 51 -19.37 31.46 5.49
CA ALA A 51 -18.31 30.60 4.98
C ALA A 51 -16.90 31.09 5.36
N LYS A 52 -16.72 32.40 5.57
CA LYS A 52 -15.43 32.99 6.00
C LYS A 52 -15.15 32.81 7.49
N VAL A 53 -16.16 32.50 8.29
CA VAL A 53 -16.02 32.41 9.76
C VAL A 53 -15.16 31.22 10.19
N LYS A 54 -15.42 30.04 9.63
CA LYS A 54 -14.66 28.83 9.95
C LYS A 54 -13.15 28.96 9.68
N PRO A 55 -12.69 29.43 8.50
CA PRO A 55 -11.27 29.65 8.27
C PRO A 55 -10.68 30.78 9.12
N PHE A 56 -11.46 31.83 9.42
CA PHE A 56 -11.02 32.91 10.31
C PHE A 56 -10.75 32.42 11.74
N ILE A 57 -11.68 31.67 12.35
CA ILE A 57 -11.48 31.07 13.69
C ILE A 57 -10.26 30.14 13.69
N LYS A 58 -10.08 29.33 12.64
CA LYS A 58 -8.91 28.45 12.51
C LYS A 58 -7.60 29.25 12.47
N LYS A 59 -7.58 30.40 11.78
CA LYS A 59 -6.42 31.29 11.73
C LYS A 59 -6.13 31.90 13.11
N LEU A 60 -7.14 32.40 13.81
CA LEU A 60 -7.01 32.95 15.16
C LEU A 60 -6.49 31.91 16.16
N HIS A 61 -7.02 30.69 16.15
CA HIS A 61 -6.50 29.60 16.99
C HIS A 61 -5.02 29.32 16.73
N LYS A 62 -4.62 29.28 15.45
CA LYS A 62 -3.23 29.04 15.07
C LYS A 62 -2.31 30.18 15.53
N GLN A 63 -2.76 31.44 15.39
CA GLN A 63 -2.01 32.60 15.87
C GLN A 63 -1.86 32.57 17.39
N TYR A 64 -2.95 32.35 18.12
CA TYR A 64 -2.92 32.27 19.58
C TYR A 64 -2.01 31.14 20.09
N GLN A 65 -2.07 29.96 19.47
CA GLN A 65 -1.17 28.85 19.81
C GLN A 65 0.29 29.24 19.55
N SER A 66 0.59 29.82 18.39
CA SER A 66 1.94 30.26 18.05
C SER A 66 2.47 31.33 19.01
N GLU A 67 1.63 32.28 19.42
CA GLU A 67 1.99 33.34 20.38
C GLU A 67 2.24 32.75 21.76
N LYS A 68 1.38 31.84 22.23
CA LYS A 68 1.57 31.16 23.51
C LYS A 68 2.77 30.23 23.53
N GLU A 69 3.06 29.54 22.43
CA GLU A 69 4.30 28.76 22.27
C GLU A 69 5.53 29.68 22.28
N ALA A 70 5.48 30.84 21.62
CA ALA A 70 6.57 31.80 21.63
C ALA A 70 6.79 32.40 23.04
N GLU A 71 5.71 32.74 23.76
CA GLU A 71 5.76 33.20 25.14
C GLU A 71 6.32 32.11 26.06
N PHE A 72 5.88 30.86 25.89
CA PHE A 72 6.39 29.71 26.62
C PHE A 72 7.90 29.51 26.40
N ARG A 73 8.37 29.57 25.14
CA ARG A 73 9.79 29.47 24.80
C ARG A 73 10.61 30.63 25.34
N THR A 74 10.06 31.85 25.32
CA THR A 74 10.73 33.04 25.85
C THR A 74 10.91 32.95 27.36
N ASN A 75 9.90 32.45 28.07
CA ASN A 75 9.91 32.33 29.52
C ASN A 75 10.63 31.09 30.04
N ASN A 76 10.84 30.07 29.19
CA ASN A 76 11.47 28.81 29.55
C ASN A 76 12.50 28.39 28.47
N PRO A 77 13.57 29.18 28.27
CA PRO A 77 14.57 28.92 27.23
C PRO A 77 15.30 27.58 27.41
N GLU A 78 15.34 27.04 28.63
CA GLU A 78 15.92 25.75 28.96
C GLU A 78 15.27 24.58 28.21
N PHE A 79 13.98 24.66 27.83
CA PHE A 79 13.35 23.59 27.07
C PHE A 79 13.95 23.43 25.68
N ALA A 80 14.40 24.52 25.04
CA ALA A 80 15.07 24.42 23.74
C ALA A 80 16.41 23.69 23.88
N LEU A 81 17.17 23.97 24.95
CA LEU A 81 18.42 23.26 25.25
C LEU A 81 18.19 21.79 25.60
N ILE A 82 17.13 21.50 26.37
CA ILE A 82 16.74 20.12 26.69
C ILE A 82 16.33 19.37 25.41
N GLU A 83 15.57 20.00 24.52
CA GLU A 83 15.14 19.40 23.25
C GLU A 83 16.35 19.09 22.36
N GLU A 84 17.27 20.05 22.18
CA GLU A 84 18.52 19.86 21.45
C GLU A 84 19.35 18.73 22.03
N LEU A 85 19.64 18.77 23.34
CA LEU A 85 20.41 17.73 24.02
C LEU A 85 19.74 16.36 23.94
N THR A 86 18.41 16.29 24.04
CA THR A 86 17.67 15.03 23.92
C THR A 86 17.81 14.46 22.51
N ASN A 87 17.71 15.29 21.49
CA ASN A 87 17.88 14.86 20.11
C ASN A 87 19.31 14.36 19.85
N ASP A 88 20.32 15.07 20.33
CA ASP A 88 21.72 14.67 20.20
C ASP A 88 21.99 13.34 20.91
N LEU A 89 21.53 13.18 22.16
CA LEU A 89 21.69 11.94 22.92
C LEU A 89 20.97 10.75 22.26
N LEU A 90 19.76 10.96 21.73
CA LEU A 90 19.05 9.92 21.00
C LEU A 90 19.81 9.52 19.72
N GLN A 91 20.36 10.50 19.01
CA GLN A 91 21.16 10.25 17.81
C GLN A 91 22.44 9.49 18.14
N ASP A 92 23.12 9.84 19.23
CA ASP A 92 24.31 9.13 19.69
C ASP A 92 23.99 7.68 20.09
N PHE A 93 22.92 7.46 20.87
CA PHE A 93 22.46 6.11 21.19
C PHE A 93 22.12 5.30 19.95
N ASP A 94 21.42 5.91 18.99
CA ASP A 94 21.11 5.28 17.71
C ASP A 94 22.39 4.87 16.96
N ASN A 95 23.40 5.74 16.92
CA ASN A 95 24.66 5.48 16.23
C ASN A 95 25.46 4.36 16.91
N GLU A 96 25.41 4.26 18.24
CA GLU A 96 26.06 3.18 19.00
C GLU A 96 25.32 1.85 18.87
N ILE A 97 23.98 1.87 18.88
CA ILE A 97 23.15 0.66 18.89
C ILE A 97 23.01 0.07 17.49
N LYS A 98 22.93 0.88 16.43
CA LYS A 98 22.70 0.42 15.05
C LYS A 98 23.69 -0.67 14.58
N PRO A 99 25.01 -0.53 14.75
CA PRO A 99 25.97 -1.56 14.35
C PRO A 99 25.74 -2.89 15.08
N TYR A 100 25.44 -2.82 16.38
CA TYR A 100 25.16 -4.00 17.19
C TYR A 100 23.86 -4.71 16.76
N VAL A 101 22.79 -3.96 16.51
CA VAL A 101 21.52 -4.50 16.00
C VAL A 101 21.71 -5.13 14.62
N ALA A 102 22.48 -4.49 13.73
CA ALA A 102 22.81 -5.05 12.43
C ALA A 102 23.57 -6.39 12.55
N SER A 103 24.58 -6.44 13.42
CA SER A 103 25.33 -7.67 13.72
C SER A 103 24.43 -8.78 14.27
N ILE A 104 23.51 -8.47 15.20
CA ILE A 104 22.57 -9.46 15.73
C ILE A 104 21.67 -9.98 14.62
N LYS A 105 21.12 -9.10 13.79
CA LYS A 105 20.23 -9.49 12.69
C LYS A 105 20.95 -10.41 11.70
N GLU A 106 22.20 -10.11 11.36
CA GLU A 106 23.00 -10.99 10.50
C GLU A 106 23.23 -12.37 11.14
N GLN A 107 23.63 -12.41 12.41
CA GLN A 107 23.80 -13.68 13.15
C GLN A 107 22.49 -14.49 13.20
N ARG A 108 21.35 -13.83 13.38
CA ARG A 108 20.02 -14.46 13.38
C ARG A 108 19.70 -15.11 12.03
N LEU A 109 19.96 -14.41 10.93
CA LEU A 109 19.75 -14.94 9.58
C LEU A 109 20.66 -16.14 9.29
N GLN A 110 21.95 -16.06 9.66
CA GLN A 110 22.87 -17.19 9.53
C GLN A 110 22.43 -18.39 10.38
N ARG A 111 21.94 -18.14 11.60
CA ARG A 111 21.51 -19.20 12.52
C ARG A 111 20.21 -19.88 12.11
N ILE A 112 19.30 -19.17 11.45
CA ILE A 112 18.01 -19.74 11.01
C ILE A 112 18.11 -20.45 9.65
N GLN A 113 19.13 -20.15 8.83
CA GLN A 113 19.29 -20.76 7.50
C GLN A 113 19.28 -22.30 7.51
N PRO A 114 20.00 -23.00 8.41
CA PRO A 114 19.95 -24.47 8.44
C PRO A 114 18.56 -25.03 8.74
N ILE A 115 17.78 -24.33 9.58
CA ILE A 115 16.40 -24.73 9.91
C ILE A 115 15.49 -24.55 8.69
N ILE A 116 15.68 -23.47 7.93
CA ILE A 116 14.96 -23.26 6.67
C ILE A 116 15.31 -24.37 5.68
N ASP A 117 16.60 -24.69 5.52
CA ASP A 117 17.06 -25.71 4.58
C ASP A 117 16.53 -27.10 4.94
N GLU A 118 16.50 -27.45 6.24
CA GLU A 118 15.92 -28.69 6.73
C GLU A 118 14.41 -28.76 6.45
N ILE A 119 13.66 -27.71 6.78
CA ILE A 119 12.22 -27.66 6.53
C ILE A 119 11.95 -27.69 5.03
N ALA A 120 12.64 -26.89 4.22
CA ALA A 120 12.47 -26.87 2.76
C ALA A 120 12.74 -28.25 2.15
N GLY A 121 13.81 -28.92 2.58
CA GLY A 121 14.14 -30.30 2.17
C GLY A 121 13.02 -31.29 2.48
N ASN A 122 12.39 -31.20 3.66
CA ASN A 122 11.26 -32.05 4.04
C ASN A 122 10.02 -31.87 3.14
N TYR A 123 9.87 -30.71 2.48
CA TYR A 123 8.77 -30.42 1.56
C TYR A 123 9.19 -30.46 0.07
N ASN A 124 10.40 -30.94 -0.26
CA ASN A 124 10.95 -30.95 -1.63
C ASN A 124 10.97 -29.56 -2.32
N VAL A 125 11.09 -28.51 -1.52
CA VAL A 125 11.24 -27.13 -1.98
C VAL A 125 12.73 -26.81 -2.05
N ASP A 126 13.13 -26.07 -3.08
CA ASP A 126 14.52 -25.66 -3.25
C ASP A 126 14.91 -24.69 -2.11
N THR A 127 16.14 -24.82 -1.62
CA THR A 127 16.68 -23.96 -0.55
C THR A 127 16.59 -22.49 -0.95
N TYR A 128 16.20 -21.65 0.00
CA TYR A 128 16.07 -20.21 -0.23
C TYR A 128 16.71 -19.42 0.91
N THR A 129 17.20 -18.23 0.59
CA THR A 129 17.84 -17.35 1.55
C THR A 129 16.82 -16.86 2.57
N ALA A 130 17.20 -16.90 3.85
CA ALA A 130 16.42 -16.38 4.96
C ALA A 130 15.96 -14.92 4.68
N PRO A 131 14.64 -14.66 4.62
CA PRO A 131 14.10 -13.30 4.51
C PRO A 131 14.58 -12.42 5.66
N THR A 132 14.89 -11.16 5.37
CA THR A 132 15.37 -10.18 6.37
C THR A 132 14.38 -10.00 7.53
N GLU A 133 13.09 -10.16 7.26
CA GLU A 133 12.01 -10.11 8.26
C GLU A 133 12.18 -11.15 9.36
N TYR A 134 12.80 -12.30 9.09
CA TYR A 134 13.02 -13.35 10.08
C TYR A 134 13.99 -12.92 11.17
N ALA A 135 14.79 -11.87 10.94
CA ALA A 135 15.70 -11.32 11.94
C ALA A 135 15.02 -10.37 12.94
N ASN A 136 13.74 -10.01 12.72
CA ASN A 136 13.00 -9.09 13.57
C ASN A 136 12.80 -9.65 14.97
N GLU A 137 12.83 -8.78 15.98
CA GLU A 137 12.79 -9.18 17.40
C GLU A 137 11.55 -9.99 17.78
N GLU A 138 10.42 -9.81 17.09
CA GLU A 138 9.19 -10.58 17.33
C GLU A 138 9.33 -12.09 17.10
N TYR A 139 10.36 -12.51 16.36
CA TYR A 139 10.64 -13.91 16.01
C TYR A 139 11.72 -14.53 16.88
N TRP A 140 12.29 -13.77 17.81
CA TRP A 140 13.40 -14.21 18.65
C TRP A 140 13.08 -14.00 20.12
N THR A 141 13.56 -14.90 20.97
CA THR A 141 13.48 -14.72 22.41
C THR A 141 14.48 -13.65 22.87
N GLN A 142 14.29 -13.14 24.11
CA GLN A 142 15.28 -12.26 24.76
C GLN A 142 16.67 -12.91 24.86
N THR A 143 16.74 -14.25 24.90
CA THR A 143 17.97 -15.05 24.91
C THR A 143 18.53 -15.34 23.51
N ASN A 144 18.04 -14.66 22.48
CA ASN A 144 18.46 -14.79 21.08
C ASN A 144 18.32 -16.22 20.53
N ASN A 145 17.25 -16.92 20.88
CA ASN A 145 16.86 -18.20 20.29
C ASN A 145 15.60 -18.03 19.41
N PRO A 146 15.43 -18.85 18.35
CA PRO A 146 14.21 -18.83 17.55
C PRO A 146 12.97 -19.03 18.43
N ALA A 147 11.96 -18.18 18.25
CA ALA A 147 10.68 -18.35 18.90
C ALA A 147 9.79 -19.29 18.08
N SER A 148 8.83 -19.98 18.72
CA SER A 148 7.87 -20.85 18.02
C SER A 148 7.08 -20.13 16.91
N LYS A 149 6.92 -18.80 17.00
CA LYS A 149 6.31 -17.98 15.95
C LYS A 149 7.13 -18.02 14.65
N LEU A 150 8.46 -18.02 14.75
CA LEU A 150 9.37 -18.09 13.61
C LEU A 150 9.29 -19.44 12.92
N ASP A 151 9.31 -20.54 13.69
CA ASP A 151 9.22 -21.89 13.14
C ASP A 151 7.93 -22.08 12.33
N LYS A 152 6.78 -21.63 12.88
CA LYS A 152 5.49 -21.66 12.17
C LYS A 152 5.53 -20.86 10.88
N LYS A 153 6.11 -19.66 10.93
CA LYS A 153 6.24 -18.79 9.76
C LYS A 153 7.08 -19.42 8.66
N ILE A 154 8.21 -20.07 9.01
CA ILE A 154 9.04 -20.79 8.05
C ILE A 154 8.27 -21.94 7.41
N VAL A 155 7.56 -22.75 8.21
CA VAL A 155 6.76 -23.85 7.69
C VAL A 155 5.66 -23.36 6.75
N ASP A 156 4.96 -22.28 7.10
CA ASP A 156 3.92 -21.70 6.26
C ASP A 156 4.49 -21.16 4.94
N ASP A 157 5.63 -20.48 4.98
CA ASP A 157 6.30 -19.96 3.78
C ASP A 157 6.81 -21.09 2.87
N VAL A 158 7.35 -22.16 3.44
CA VAL A 158 7.76 -23.36 2.69
C VAL A 158 6.55 -24.02 2.02
N ARG A 159 5.40 -24.13 2.72
CA ARG A 159 4.17 -24.69 2.17
C ARG A 159 3.61 -23.87 1.02
N ILE A 160 3.66 -22.54 1.12
CA ILE A 160 3.25 -21.65 0.03
C ILE A 160 4.12 -21.90 -1.20
N ARG A 161 5.45 -21.97 -1.03
CA ARG A 161 6.39 -22.27 -2.12
C ARG A 161 6.17 -23.65 -2.72
N GLU A 162 5.91 -24.65 -1.89
CA GLU A 162 5.57 -26.00 -2.36
C GLU A 162 4.31 -25.98 -3.23
N PHE A 163 3.26 -25.27 -2.77
CA PHE A 163 2.02 -25.13 -3.51
C PHE A 163 2.24 -24.43 -4.85
N GLU A 164 3.02 -23.36 -4.88
CA GLU A 164 3.38 -22.64 -6.11
C GLU A 164 4.15 -23.53 -7.09
N LYS A 165 5.14 -24.29 -6.60
CA LYS A 165 5.91 -25.25 -7.42
C LYS A 165 4.99 -26.33 -8.01
N ARG A 166 4.08 -26.89 -7.21
CA ARG A 166 3.08 -27.87 -7.69
C ARG A 166 2.16 -27.28 -8.74
N LYS A 167 1.71 -26.04 -8.55
CA LYS A 167 0.86 -25.33 -9.52
C LYS A 167 1.59 -25.14 -10.86
N GLN A 168 2.84 -24.68 -10.82
CA GLN A 168 3.67 -24.52 -12.02
C GLN A 168 3.87 -25.86 -12.76
N LEU A 169 4.22 -26.92 -12.03
CA LEU A 169 4.36 -28.26 -12.61
C LEU A 169 3.05 -28.76 -13.24
N ALA A 170 1.91 -28.48 -12.61
CA ALA A 170 0.60 -28.85 -13.16
C ALA A 170 0.27 -28.08 -14.43
N GLU A 171 0.58 -26.78 -14.49
CA GLU A 171 0.42 -25.95 -15.69
C GLU A 171 1.31 -26.47 -16.83
N THR A 172 2.60 -26.72 -16.58
CA THR A 172 3.51 -27.31 -17.59
C THR A 172 3.04 -28.68 -18.05
N ALA A 173 2.54 -29.53 -17.15
CA ALA A 173 2.00 -30.85 -17.51
C ALA A 173 0.69 -30.75 -18.31
N ILE A 174 -0.12 -29.71 -18.11
CA ILE A 174 -1.31 -29.44 -18.94
C ILE A 174 -0.87 -29.04 -20.35
N ASP A 175 0.10 -28.13 -20.48
CA ASP A 175 0.55 -27.66 -21.78
C ASP A 175 1.27 -28.76 -22.56
N HIS A 176 2.12 -29.56 -21.91
CA HIS A 176 2.71 -30.74 -22.53
C HIS A 176 1.63 -31.75 -22.99
N ARG A 177 0.53 -31.92 -22.25
CA ARG A 177 -0.58 -32.80 -22.68
C ARG A 177 -1.34 -32.23 -23.87
N LYS A 178 -1.54 -30.92 -23.93
CA LYS A 178 -2.17 -30.25 -25.09
C LYS A 178 -1.28 -30.39 -26.33
N ASP A 179 0.02 -30.15 -26.18
CA ASP A 179 0.98 -30.27 -27.28
C ASP A 179 1.07 -31.70 -27.78
N LYS A 180 1.15 -32.68 -26.87
CA LYS A 180 1.10 -34.10 -27.23
C LYS A 180 -0.19 -34.45 -27.97
N LYS A 181 -1.35 -34.01 -27.46
CA LYS A 181 -2.64 -34.23 -28.12
C LYS A 181 -2.69 -33.61 -29.51
N LEU A 182 -2.14 -32.41 -29.69
CA LEU A 182 -2.05 -31.75 -30.99
C LEU A 182 -1.17 -32.56 -31.95
N LYS A 183 0.04 -32.96 -31.51
CA LYS A 183 0.94 -33.82 -32.30
C LYS A 183 0.28 -35.14 -32.69
N ASP A 184 -0.38 -35.82 -31.76
CA ASP A 184 -1.09 -37.08 -32.00
C ASP A 184 -2.27 -36.89 -32.96
N THR A 185 -2.99 -35.77 -32.86
CA THR A 185 -4.10 -35.44 -33.78
C THR A 185 -3.58 -35.20 -35.20
N ILE A 186 -2.48 -34.45 -35.37
CA ILE A 186 -1.89 -34.20 -36.68
C ILE A 186 -1.38 -35.52 -37.29
N LYS A 187 -0.70 -36.38 -36.51
CA LYS A 187 -0.27 -37.71 -36.96
C LYS A 187 -1.46 -38.55 -37.43
N SER A 188 -2.53 -38.62 -36.63
CA SER A 188 -3.75 -39.35 -36.97
C SER A 188 -4.40 -38.86 -38.28
N ILE A 189 -4.45 -37.54 -38.49
CA ILE A 189 -4.96 -36.96 -39.76
C ILE A 189 -4.09 -37.40 -40.93
N ILE A 190 -2.76 -37.29 -40.82
CA ILE A 190 -1.82 -37.72 -41.87
C ILE A 190 -1.98 -39.21 -42.19
N ASP A 191 -2.11 -40.05 -41.15
CA ASP A 191 -2.24 -41.50 -41.29
C ASP A 191 -3.60 -41.90 -41.87
N SER A 192 -4.65 -41.10 -41.65
CA SER A 192 -6.00 -41.33 -42.17
C SER A 192 -6.19 -40.95 -43.65
N ILE A 193 -5.21 -40.28 -44.28
CA ILE A 193 -5.30 -39.93 -45.70
C ILE A 193 -5.14 -41.19 -46.53
N ASP A 194 -6.22 -41.58 -47.20
CA ASP A 194 -6.22 -42.66 -48.17
C ASP A 194 -5.38 -42.25 -49.39
N ARG A 195 -4.14 -42.74 -49.43
CA ARG A 195 -3.17 -42.51 -50.52
C ARG A 195 -3.58 -43.18 -51.83
N THR A 196 -4.69 -43.94 -51.82
CA THR A 196 -5.19 -44.72 -52.94
C THR A 196 -6.57 -44.27 -53.44
N ALA A 197 -7.17 -43.21 -52.88
CA ALA A 197 -8.46 -42.68 -53.31
C ALA A 197 -8.38 -41.78 -54.57
N LEU A 198 -9.53 -41.66 -55.27
CA LEU A 198 -9.68 -41.11 -56.63
C LEU A 198 -9.39 -39.59 -56.79
N TYR A 199 -9.29 -38.84 -55.69
CA TYR A 199 -8.81 -37.45 -55.66
C TYR A 199 -7.43 -37.45 -54.98
N ASP A 200 -6.45 -36.81 -55.63
CA ASP A 200 -5.01 -36.95 -55.34
C ASP A 200 -4.66 -36.57 -53.89
N GLY A 201 -4.65 -37.57 -53.00
CA GLY A 201 -4.30 -37.42 -51.59
C GLY A 201 -2.91 -36.81 -51.38
N ASN A 202 -2.05 -36.78 -52.43
CA ASN A 202 -0.76 -36.10 -52.40
C ASN A 202 -0.87 -34.57 -52.23
N ASP A 203 -1.92 -33.93 -52.75
CA ASP A 203 -2.06 -32.47 -52.60
C ASP A 203 -2.50 -32.09 -51.18
N VAL A 204 -3.30 -32.95 -50.53
CA VAL A 204 -3.63 -32.81 -49.10
C VAL A 204 -2.39 -33.02 -48.23
N ILE A 205 -1.57 -34.04 -48.56
CA ILE A 205 -0.28 -34.26 -47.87
C ILE A 205 0.63 -33.05 -48.02
N LYS A 206 0.77 -32.47 -49.23
CA LYS A 206 1.58 -31.26 -49.48
C LYS A 206 1.12 -30.05 -48.67
N LEU A 207 -0.19 -29.87 -48.50
CA LEU A 207 -0.78 -28.82 -47.66
C LEU A 207 -0.48 -29.01 -46.17
N LEU A 208 -0.33 -30.27 -45.71
CA LEU A 208 -0.04 -30.62 -44.32
C LEU A 208 1.47 -30.72 -44.01
N ILE A 209 2.37 -30.65 -45.01
CA ILE A 209 3.84 -30.67 -44.83
C ILE A 209 4.32 -29.67 -43.76
N PRO A 210 3.86 -28.41 -43.73
CA PRO A 210 4.28 -27.45 -42.70
C PRO A 210 3.88 -27.87 -41.27
N LEU A 211 2.78 -28.62 -41.11
CA LEU A 211 2.38 -29.17 -39.81
C LEU A 211 3.25 -30.36 -39.38
N GLY A 212 3.89 -31.05 -40.33
CA GLY A 212 4.88 -32.08 -40.06
C GLY A 212 6.14 -31.54 -39.36
N GLU A 213 6.48 -30.26 -39.55
CA GLU A 213 7.57 -29.60 -38.83
C GLU A 213 7.30 -29.49 -37.33
N PHE A 214 6.02 -29.33 -36.93
CA PHE A 214 5.59 -29.32 -35.52
C PHE A 214 5.60 -30.70 -34.85
N ILE A 215 5.79 -31.78 -35.62
CA ILE A 215 5.81 -33.17 -35.13
C ILE A 215 7.24 -33.70 -34.98
N LYS A 216 8.24 -33.08 -35.62
CA LYS A 216 9.65 -33.46 -35.45
C LYS A 216 10.02 -33.29 -33.98
N GLU A 217 10.64 -34.31 -33.40
CA GLU A 217 11.17 -34.23 -32.04
C GLU A 217 12.33 -33.22 -32.04
N ASP A 218 12.33 -32.29 -31.09
CA ASP A 218 13.51 -31.50 -30.78
C ASP A 218 14.57 -32.49 -30.26
N ASN A 219 15.56 -32.81 -31.11
CA ASN A 219 16.71 -33.66 -30.75
C ASN A 219 17.55 -33.01 -29.64
#